data_AF-A0A075B434-F1
#
_entry.id   AF-A0A075B434-F1
#
_cell.length_a   1.000
_cell.length_b   1.000
_cell.length_c   1.000
_cell.angle_alpha   90.00
_cell.angle_beta   90.00
_cell.angle_gamma   90.00
#
_symmetry.space_group_name_H-M   'P 1'
#
loop_
_entity.id
_entity.type
_entity.pdbx_description
1 polymer ?
#
loop_
_entity_poly.entity_id
_entity_poly.type
_entity_poly.pdbx_seq_one_letter_code
_entity_poly.pdbx_strand_id
1 'polypeptide(L)'
;MLFTLMLCLLEFYGIKVSSNNLPFVSALSLTVGLLLVFRNNTAYDRYWEGRKYWTQIHTNARTFGRVLAVNLNDTADNSEKDKENALSLLLTLCKKIKDDLRSESEITIENSLGSWLKKLKEPASLENKSQDELEPKVQKITNEPKIVLKPRDTPNTNIIEAIIQLGMFIKQQKTKGSIDNGSAGVLELMVSEISNAHLGCQRIARTPISPAYMIHLEQVLALYCITFPFSIVGSLGFLALPSAFVVFYVLIGIFRIGSEIENPFGFQYNDLPLDKYCKNIEDDLNDCLSLAKKYKQKPQTDQAKQILKSNTQDAKDVKQNNETGTYEAFEAATTNNAGKNNGVKDAFVEMNAT
;
A
#
# COMPACT_ATOMS: atom_id res chain seq x y z
N MET A 1 -2.49 3.61 -40.25
CA MET A 1 -2.16 4.74 -41.13
C MET A 1 -1.89 4.30 -42.56
N LEU A 2 -0.94 3.39 -42.81
CA LEU A 2 -0.69 2.86 -44.17
C LEU A 2 -1.96 2.31 -44.85
N PHE A 3 -2.80 1.62 -44.08
CA PHE A 3 -4.09 1.13 -44.55
C PHE A 3 -5.04 2.27 -45.00
N THR A 4 -5.20 3.32 -44.19
CA THR A 4 -6.00 4.50 -44.56
C THR A 4 -5.44 5.19 -45.80
N LEU A 5 -4.12 5.31 -45.91
CA LEU A 5 -3.45 5.88 -47.09
C LEU A 5 -3.74 5.05 -48.34
N MET A 6 -3.66 3.72 -48.25
CA MET A 6 -3.99 2.82 -49.35
C MET A 6 -5.43 3.04 -49.83
N LEU A 7 -6.39 3.16 -48.92
CA LEU A 7 -7.78 3.43 -49.28
C LEU A 7 -7.96 4.80 -49.95
N CYS A 8 -7.29 5.84 -49.45
CA CYS A 8 -7.31 7.16 -50.09
C CYS A 8 -6.75 7.11 -51.52
N LEU A 9 -5.69 6.34 -51.76
CA LEU A 9 -5.11 6.17 -53.09
C LEU A 9 -6.06 5.41 -54.02
N LEU A 10 -6.70 4.34 -53.56
CA LEU A 10 -7.68 3.59 -54.35
C LEU A 10 -8.85 4.49 -54.78
N GLU A 11 -9.37 5.30 -53.86
CA GLU A 11 -10.43 6.29 -54.15
C GLU A 11 -9.94 7.33 -55.18
N PHE A 12 -8.69 7.80 -55.06
CA PHE A 12 -8.08 8.74 -56.01
C PHE A 12 -7.92 8.15 -57.42
N TYR A 13 -7.59 6.87 -57.54
CA TYR A 13 -7.50 6.16 -58.82
C TYR A 13 -8.87 5.77 -59.40
N GLY A 14 -9.97 6.22 -58.80
CA GLY A 14 -11.33 6.04 -59.33
C GLY A 14 -12.00 4.72 -58.93
N ILE A 15 -11.37 3.92 -58.06
CA ILE A 15 -12.01 2.76 -57.46
C ILE A 15 -12.83 3.28 -56.28
N LYS A 16 -14.17 3.24 -56.38
CA LYS A 16 -15.04 3.64 -55.26
C LYS A 16 -14.93 2.61 -54.13
N VAL A 17 -14.23 2.99 -53.06
CA VAL A 17 -14.06 2.15 -51.86
C VAL A 17 -14.98 2.62 -50.72
N SER A 18 -15.46 3.86 -50.79
CA SER A 18 -16.49 4.37 -49.89
C SER A 18 -17.73 3.47 -49.82
N SER A 19 -18.09 3.05 -48.61
CA SER A 19 -19.28 2.24 -48.34
C SER A 19 -20.22 2.98 -47.39
N ASN A 20 -21.53 2.82 -47.54
CA ASN A 20 -22.52 3.38 -46.61
C ASN A 20 -22.60 2.55 -45.32
N ASN A 21 -21.47 2.40 -44.61
CA ASN A 21 -21.36 1.63 -43.36
C ASN A 21 -21.49 2.50 -42.10
N LEU A 22 -21.97 3.74 -42.23
CA LEU A 22 -22.05 4.71 -41.13
C LEU A 22 -22.81 4.20 -39.89
N PRO A 23 -23.98 3.52 -39.99
CA PRO A 23 -24.66 2.99 -38.81
C PRO A 23 -23.81 1.95 -38.05
N PHE A 24 -23.08 1.11 -38.78
CA PHE A 24 -22.21 0.09 -38.21
C PHE A 24 -20.99 0.69 -37.51
N VAL A 25 -20.34 1.67 -38.14
CA VAL A 25 -19.19 2.37 -37.54
C VAL A 25 -19.61 3.18 -36.31
N SER A 26 -20.78 3.80 -36.32
CA SER A 26 -21.34 4.50 -35.16
C SER A 26 -21.63 3.55 -33.99
N ALA A 27 -22.21 2.38 -34.27
CA ALA A 27 -22.43 1.34 -33.26
C ALA A 27 -21.11 0.84 -32.66
N LEU A 28 -20.12 0.51 -33.50
CA LEU A 28 -18.79 0.12 -33.04
C LEU A 28 -18.10 1.23 -32.24
N SER A 29 -18.24 2.49 -32.64
CA SER A 29 -17.68 3.64 -31.92
C SER A 29 -18.22 3.73 -30.50
N LEU A 30 -19.54 3.55 -30.34
CA LEU A 30 -20.19 3.54 -29.03
C LEU A 30 -19.70 2.36 -28.18
N THR A 31 -19.65 1.16 -28.77
CA THR A 31 -19.18 -0.05 -28.08
C THR A 31 -17.72 0.08 -27.65
N VAL A 32 -16.81 0.52 -28.53
CA VAL A 32 -15.40 0.74 -28.20
C VAL A 32 -15.25 1.77 -27.09
N GLY A 33 -15.97 2.90 -27.18
CA GLY A 33 -15.94 3.94 -26.15
C GLY A 33 -16.35 3.40 -24.78
N LEU A 34 -17.46 2.67 -24.72
CA LEU A 34 -17.96 2.07 -23.49
C LEU A 34 -16.99 1.04 -22.90
N LEU A 35 -16.48 0.13 -23.73
CA LEU A 35 -15.52 -0.89 -23.33
C LEU A 35 -14.21 -0.28 -22.80
N LEU A 36 -13.69 0.76 -23.46
CA LEU A 36 -12.48 1.46 -23.01
C LEU A 36 -12.67 2.16 -21.67
N VAL A 37 -13.83 2.80 -21.45
CA VAL A 37 -14.14 3.46 -20.17
C VAL A 37 -14.18 2.44 -19.03
N PHE A 38 -14.89 1.32 -19.21
CA PHE A 38 -14.92 0.28 -18.19
C PHE A 38 -13.54 -0.27 -17.87
N ARG A 39 -12.76 -0.58 -18.92
CA ARG A 39 -11.39 -1.06 -18.76
C ARG A 39 -10.53 -0.08 -17.96
N ASN A 40 -10.56 1.20 -18.32
CA ASN A 40 -9.71 2.19 -17.68
C ASN A 40 -10.12 2.47 -16.24
N ASN A 41 -11.43 2.45 -15.94
CA ASN A 41 -11.91 2.56 -14.58
C ASN A 41 -11.43 1.38 -13.73
N THR A 42 -11.56 0.14 -14.22
CA THR A 42 -11.05 -1.05 -13.50
C THR A 42 -9.54 -1.01 -13.30
N ALA A 43 -8.78 -0.59 -14.32
CA ALA A 43 -7.32 -0.45 -14.19
C ALA A 43 -6.93 0.64 -13.17
N TYR A 44 -7.63 1.78 -13.19
CA TYR A 44 -7.44 2.85 -12.22
C TYR A 44 -7.77 2.40 -10.79
N ASP A 45 -8.87 1.67 -10.59
CA ASP A 45 -9.25 1.13 -9.28
C ASP A 45 -8.17 0.18 -8.73
N ARG A 46 -7.61 -0.69 -9.58
CA ARG A 46 -6.49 -1.57 -9.20
C ARG A 46 -5.25 -0.77 -8.80
N TYR A 47 -4.89 0.27 -9.57
CA TYR A 47 -3.78 1.16 -9.24
C TYR A 47 -3.98 1.84 -7.88
N TRP A 48 -5.18 2.40 -7.66
CA TRP A 48 -5.53 3.10 -6.44
C TRP A 48 -5.61 2.16 -5.22
N GLU A 49 -6.15 0.96 -5.37
CA GLU A 49 -6.15 -0.08 -4.34
C GLU A 49 -4.72 -0.52 -3.99
N GLY A 50 -3.86 -0.75 -4.98
CA GLY A 50 -2.46 -1.08 -4.76
C GLY A 50 -1.73 -0.02 -3.93
N ARG A 51 -1.97 1.26 -4.24
CA ARG A 51 -1.42 2.39 -3.47
C ARG A 51 -1.95 2.41 -2.03
N LYS A 52 -3.24 2.13 -1.82
CA LYS A 52 -3.84 2.08 -0.48
C LYS A 52 -3.22 0.99 0.38
N TYR A 53 -3.10 -0.23 -0.13
CA TYR A 53 -2.48 -1.33 0.61
C TYR A 53 -1.02 -1.02 0.95
N TRP A 54 -0.26 -0.44 0.03
CA TRP A 54 1.11 -0.04 0.34
C TRP A 54 1.18 1.06 1.41
N THR A 55 0.26 2.03 1.35
CA THR A 55 0.15 3.08 2.39
C THR A 55 -0.17 2.50 3.76
N GLN A 56 -0.99 1.44 3.82
CA GLN A 56 -1.27 0.70 5.05
C GLN A 56 -0.02 -0.02 5.57
N ILE A 57 0.76 -0.67 4.71
CA ILE A 57 2.07 -1.27 5.08
C ILE A 57 2.98 -0.22 5.71
N HIS A 58 3.14 0.94 5.07
CA HIS A 58 3.96 2.04 5.60
C HIS A 58 3.44 2.50 6.97
N THR A 59 2.15 2.81 7.07
CA THR A 59 1.55 3.33 8.31
C THR A 59 1.71 2.37 9.48
N ASN A 60 1.51 1.08 9.25
CA ASN A 60 1.66 0.05 10.28
C ASN A 60 3.13 -0.18 10.65
N ALA A 61 4.05 -0.14 9.68
CA ALA A 61 5.48 -0.24 9.96
C ALA A 61 5.96 0.93 10.83
N ARG A 62 5.56 2.16 10.48
CA ARG A 62 5.85 3.36 11.28
C ARG A 62 5.26 3.28 12.69
N THR A 63 4.01 2.81 12.80
CA THR A 63 3.34 2.67 14.10
C THR A 63 4.02 1.62 14.96
N PHE A 64 4.41 0.48 14.38
CA PHE A 64 5.22 -0.54 15.05
C PHE A 64 6.54 0.06 15.56
N GLY A 65 7.27 0.77 14.71
CA GLY A 65 8.51 1.44 15.06
C GLY A 65 8.36 2.39 16.24
N ARG A 66 7.33 3.24 16.21
CA ARG A 66 7.01 4.18 17.30
C ARG A 66 6.68 3.46 18.60
N VAL A 67 5.78 2.47 18.57
CA VAL A 67 5.33 1.76 19.78
C VAL A 67 6.49 0.98 20.40
N LEU A 68 7.30 0.31 19.59
CA LEU A 68 8.47 -0.43 20.06
C LEU A 68 9.53 0.51 20.66
N ALA A 69 9.82 1.62 19.99
CA ALA A 69 10.85 2.55 20.45
C ALA A 69 10.52 3.19 21.81
N VAL A 70 9.23 3.43 22.09
CA VAL A 70 8.76 4.09 23.33
C VAL A 70 8.51 3.09 24.46
N ASN A 71 7.84 1.97 24.19
CA ASN A 71 7.30 1.09 25.24
C ASN A 71 8.20 -0.08 25.61
N LEU A 72 9.28 -0.34 24.86
CA LEU A 72 10.23 -1.36 25.26
C LEU A 72 11.20 -0.78 26.31
N ASN A 73 11.07 -1.28 27.53
CA ASN A 73 11.85 -0.86 28.69
C ASN A 73 13.32 -1.28 28.55
N ASP A 74 14.24 -0.42 29.02
CA ASP A 74 15.69 -0.69 28.99
C ASP A 74 16.11 -1.48 30.25
N THR A 75 15.42 -2.57 30.57
CA THR A 75 15.72 -3.37 31.76
C THR A 75 17.04 -4.16 31.67
N ALA A 76 17.71 -4.15 30.50
CA ALA A 76 18.99 -4.82 30.27
C ALA A 76 19.88 -4.05 29.27
N ASP A 77 21.20 -4.22 29.40
CA ASP A 77 22.26 -3.67 28.51
C ASP A 77 22.04 -3.94 27.01
N ASN A 78 21.22 -4.94 26.65
CA ASN A 78 20.93 -5.34 25.26
C ASN A 78 19.63 -4.75 24.67
N SER A 79 18.87 -3.93 25.41
CA SER A 79 17.55 -3.44 24.95
C SER A 79 17.61 -2.60 23.67
N GLU A 80 18.68 -1.82 23.50
CA GLU A 80 18.86 -1.00 22.30
C GLU A 80 19.12 -1.84 21.05
N LYS A 81 19.91 -2.91 21.21
CA LYS A 81 20.20 -3.86 20.14
C LYS A 81 18.97 -4.68 19.77
N ASP A 82 18.15 -5.05 20.75
CA ASP A 82 16.87 -5.74 20.54
C ASP A 82 15.89 -4.88 19.70
N LYS A 83 15.82 -3.56 19.96
CA LYS A 83 15.01 -2.63 19.15
C LYS A 83 15.52 -2.57 17.71
N GLU A 84 16.83 -2.39 17.52
CA GLU A 84 17.44 -2.33 16.18
C GLU A 84 17.21 -3.61 15.38
N ASN A 85 17.37 -4.78 16.02
CA ASN A 85 17.16 -6.07 15.38
C ASN A 85 15.70 -6.26 14.94
N ALA A 86 14.73 -5.90 15.80
CA ALA A 86 13.31 -6.01 15.47
C ALA A 86 12.90 -5.07 14.32
N LEU A 87 13.41 -3.84 14.30
CA LEU A 87 13.12 -2.89 13.21
C LEU A 87 13.81 -3.26 11.91
N SER A 88 15.04 -3.81 11.97
CA SER A 88 15.71 -4.38 10.80
C SER A 88 14.94 -5.57 10.22
N LEU A 89 14.37 -6.42 11.09
CA LEU A 89 13.54 -7.54 10.68
C LEU A 89 12.22 -7.07 10.02
N LEU A 90 11.57 -6.06 10.60
CA LEU A 90 10.38 -5.42 10.03
C LEU A 90 10.68 -4.80 8.65
N LEU A 91 11.80 -4.09 8.52
CA LEU A 91 12.23 -3.53 7.24
C LEU A 91 12.52 -4.62 6.22
N THR A 92 13.13 -5.72 6.65
CA THR A 92 13.39 -6.90 5.82
C THR A 92 12.06 -7.51 5.34
N LEU A 93 11.05 -7.60 6.20
CA LEU A 93 9.71 -8.01 5.81
C LEU A 93 9.13 -7.09 4.73
N CYS A 94 9.17 -5.76 4.91
CA CYS A 94 8.67 -4.81 3.91
C CYS A 94 9.43 -4.91 2.57
N LYS A 95 10.75 -5.09 2.60
CA LYS A 95 11.58 -5.30 1.39
C LYS A 95 11.24 -6.63 0.70
N LYS A 96 11.05 -7.71 1.46
CA LYS A 96 10.61 -9.00 0.91
C LYS A 96 9.21 -8.93 0.29
N ILE A 97 8.29 -8.16 0.88
CA ILE A 97 6.96 -7.91 0.29
C ILE A 97 7.10 -7.20 -1.07
N LYS A 98 7.95 -6.17 -1.17
CA LYS A 98 8.26 -5.52 -2.46
C LYS A 98 8.77 -6.53 -3.48
N ASP A 99 9.73 -7.36 -3.09
CA ASP A 99 10.38 -8.31 -3.99
C ASP A 99 9.39 -9.40 -4.44
N ASP A 100 8.49 -9.85 -3.57
CA ASP A 100 7.37 -10.75 -3.93
C ASP A 100 6.49 -10.13 -5.01
N LEU A 101 6.05 -8.87 -4.82
CA LEU A 101 5.19 -8.18 -5.79
C LEU A 101 5.86 -7.94 -7.16
N ARG A 102 7.19 -7.76 -7.18
CA ARG A 102 7.95 -7.50 -8.42
C ARG A 102 8.35 -8.75 -9.18
N SER A 103 8.67 -9.82 -8.46
CA SER A 103 9.11 -11.10 -9.05
C SER A 103 8.10 -11.76 -10.00
N GLU A 104 6.83 -11.33 -9.97
CA GLU A 104 5.77 -11.83 -10.85
C GLU A 104 5.36 -10.82 -11.93
N SER A 105 5.91 -9.59 -11.95
CA SER A 105 5.68 -8.65 -13.05
C SER A 105 6.26 -9.12 -14.39
N GLU A 106 7.06 -10.20 -14.37
CA GLU A 106 7.57 -10.91 -15.54
C GLU A 106 6.61 -12.01 -16.04
N ILE A 107 5.29 -11.88 -15.80
CA ILE A 107 4.29 -12.61 -16.61
C ILE A 107 4.31 -12.01 -18.01
N THR A 108 5.28 -12.45 -18.80
CA THR A 108 5.28 -12.28 -20.25
C THR A 108 4.02 -12.98 -20.75
N ILE A 109 2.98 -12.21 -21.09
CA ILE A 109 1.94 -12.69 -21.98
C ILE A 109 2.70 -13.05 -23.26
N GLU A 110 2.94 -14.34 -23.48
CA GLU A 110 3.41 -14.81 -24.77
C GLU A 110 2.32 -14.42 -25.76
N ASN A 111 2.54 -13.30 -26.47
CA ASN A 111 1.59 -12.69 -27.37
C ASN A 111 0.95 -13.81 -28.21
N SER A 112 -0.36 -14.05 -28.05
CA SER A 112 -1.03 -15.17 -28.73
C SER A 112 -0.88 -15.05 -30.27
N LEU A 113 -0.73 -13.82 -30.77
CA LEU A 113 -0.36 -13.49 -32.15
C LEU A 113 1.05 -13.96 -32.54
N GLY A 114 2.05 -13.83 -31.66
CA GLY A 114 3.42 -14.27 -31.92
C GLY A 114 3.56 -15.80 -31.94
N SER A 115 2.83 -16.49 -31.05
CA SER A 115 2.72 -17.95 -31.03
C SER A 115 2.00 -18.48 -32.29
N TRP A 116 0.94 -17.80 -32.74
CA TRP A 116 0.22 -18.14 -33.96
C TRP A 116 1.07 -17.90 -35.23
N LEU A 117 1.82 -16.80 -35.29
CA LEU A 117 2.76 -16.51 -36.39
C LEU A 117 3.94 -17.48 -36.45
N LYS A 118 4.45 -17.96 -35.30
CA LYS A 118 5.47 -19.02 -35.25
C LYS A 118 4.92 -20.35 -35.77
N LYS A 119 3.71 -20.74 -35.38
CA LYS A 119 3.04 -21.97 -35.83
C LYS A 119 2.77 -22.01 -37.33
N LEU A 120 2.57 -20.86 -37.98
CA LEU A 120 2.41 -20.78 -39.43
C LEU A 120 3.72 -20.91 -40.21
N LYS A 121 4.87 -20.82 -39.54
CA LYS A 121 6.19 -20.83 -40.16
C LYS A 121 6.85 -22.21 -40.19
N GLU A 122 6.26 -23.21 -39.53
CA GLU A 122 6.74 -24.60 -39.52
C GLU A 122 6.03 -25.40 -40.62
N PRO A 123 6.73 -25.81 -41.71
CA PRO A 123 6.12 -26.66 -42.73
C PRO A 123 5.87 -28.06 -42.14
N ALA A 124 4.62 -28.50 -42.21
CA ALA A 124 4.18 -29.82 -41.76
C ALA A 124 4.92 -30.94 -42.51
N SER A 125 5.84 -31.62 -41.84
CA SER A 125 6.39 -32.89 -42.30
C SER A 125 5.39 -34.01 -42.02
N LEU A 126 4.85 -34.59 -43.09
CA LEU A 126 3.97 -35.75 -43.06
C LEU A 126 4.80 -37.02 -42.84
N GLU A 127 4.72 -37.61 -41.64
CA GLU A 127 5.15 -38.99 -41.40
C GLU A 127 3.92 -39.87 -41.11
N ASN A 128 3.75 -40.87 -41.96
CA ASN A 128 2.72 -41.90 -41.90
C ASN A 128 2.91 -42.81 -40.69
N LYS A 129 1.88 -42.97 -39.85
CA LYS A 129 1.70 -44.18 -39.04
C LYS A 129 0.25 -44.68 -39.11
N SER A 130 0.18 -45.99 -39.32
CA SER A 130 -0.96 -46.84 -39.68
C SER A 130 -2.03 -46.95 -38.59
N GLN A 131 -3.24 -47.21 -39.08
CA GLN A 131 -4.48 -47.49 -38.36
C GLN A 131 -4.34 -48.76 -37.50
N ASP A 132 -4.45 -48.62 -36.19
CA ASP A 132 -5.20 -49.54 -35.32
C ASP A 132 -5.38 -48.86 -33.96
N GLU A 133 -6.51 -49.16 -33.31
CA GLU A 133 -6.96 -48.62 -32.02
C GLU A 133 -7.79 -47.32 -32.08
N LEU A 134 -9.04 -47.50 -32.55
CA LEU A 134 -10.17 -46.58 -32.33
C LEU A 134 -10.64 -46.66 -30.87
N GLU A 135 -10.14 -45.75 -30.04
CA GLU A 135 -10.99 -45.12 -29.00
C GLU A 135 -11.25 -43.66 -29.42
N PRO A 136 -12.48 -43.14 -29.28
CA PRO A 136 -12.77 -41.75 -29.57
C PRO A 136 -12.18 -40.89 -28.44
N LYS A 137 -10.89 -40.57 -28.53
CA LYS A 137 -10.36 -39.39 -27.86
C LYS A 137 -10.99 -38.19 -28.53
N VAL A 138 -12.15 -37.78 -28.02
CA VAL A 138 -12.59 -36.39 -28.10
C VAL A 138 -11.49 -35.59 -27.40
N GLN A 139 -10.46 -35.21 -28.16
CA GLN A 139 -9.61 -34.10 -27.82
C GLN A 139 -10.55 -32.91 -27.75
N LYS A 140 -11.02 -32.62 -26.54
CA LYS A 140 -11.40 -31.27 -26.16
C LYS A 140 -10.18 -30.41 -26.49
N ILE A 141 -10.21 -29.79 -27.66
CA ILE A 141 -9.46 -28.56 -27.92
C ILE A 141 -10.18 -27.47 -27.10
N THR A 142 -10.15 -27.62 -25.78
CA THR A 142 -10.29 -26.50 -24.87
C THR A 142 -8.91 -25.89 -24.82
N ASN A 143 -8.60 -25.08 -25.83
CA ASN A 143 -7.57 -24.05 -25.70
C ASN A 143 -8.11 -22.98 -24.73
N GLU A 144 -8.37 -23.39 -23.49
CA GLU A 144 -8.38 -22.44 -22.40
C GLU A 144 -6.95 -21.94 -22.26
N PRO A 145 -6.71 -20.62 -22.13
CA PRO A 145 -5.39 -20.11 -21.81
C PRO A 145 -4.96 -20.76 -20.48
N LYS A 146 -4.11 -21.77 -20.57
CA LYS A 146 -3.57 -22.42 -19.39
C LYS A 146 -2.58 -21.43 -18.79
N ILE A 147 -2.99 -20.75 -17.72
CA ILE A 147 -2.08 -20.00 -16.86
C ILE A 147 -1.13 -21.03 -16.27
N VAL A 148 0.02 -21.23 -16.92
CA VAL A 148 1.10 -22.02 -16.35
C VAL A 148 1.77 -21.13 -15.31
N LEU A 149 1.25 -21.17 -14.08
CA LEU A 149 2.01 -20.72 -12.93
C LEU A 149 3.28 -21.56 -12.89
N LYS A 150 4.42 -20.98 -13.25
CA LYS A 150 5.71 -21.63 -12.97
C LYS A 150 5.78 -21.83 -11.46
N PRO A 151 5.93 -23.07 -10.96
CA PRO A 151 6.23 -23.29 -9.55
C PRO A 151 7.54 -22.56 -9.24
N ARG A 152 7.48 -21.70 -8.23
CA ARG A 152 8.60 -20.86 -7.79
C ARG A 152 9.54 -21.72 -6.94
N ASP A 153 10.82 -21.78 -7.31
CA ASP A 153 11.86 -22.57 -6.63
C ASP A 153 12.34 -22.00 -5.28
N THR A 154 11.70 -20.96 -4.74
CA THR A 154 11.87 -20.56 -3.34
C THR A 154 10.52 -20.18 -2.74
N PRO A 155 10.05 -20.86 -1.68
CA PRO A 155 8.72 -20.62 -1.15
C PRO A 155 8.66 -19.30 -0.36
N ASN A 156 7.44 -18.83 -0.15
CA ASN A 156 7.01 -17.79 0.81
C ASN A 156 7.53 -17.96 2.25
N THR A 157 8.40 -18.93 2.53
CA THR A 157 9.06 -19.20 3.82
C THR A 157 9.66 -17.92 4.39
N ASN A 158 10.26 -17.08 3.55
CA ASN A 158 11.00 -15.88 3.96
C ASN A 158 10.13 -14.74 4.55
N ILE A 159 8.87 -14.59 4.13
CA ILE A 159 7.94 -13.55 4.63
C ILE A 159 7.24 -14.07 5.89
N ILE A 160 6.72 -15.29 5.83
CA ILE A 160 6.07 -15.94 6.97
C ILE A 160 7.06 -16.13 8.12
N GLU A 161 8.29 -16.51 7.83
CA GLU A 161 9.37 -16.60 8.81
C GLU A 161 9.65 -15.25 9.47
N ALA A 162 9.71 -14.16 8.70
CA ALA A 162 9.92 -12.83 9.28
C ALA A 162 8.76 -12.41 10.19
N ILE A 163 7.51 -12.72 9.81
CA ILE A 163 6.32 -12.49 10.65
C ILE A 163 6.39 -13.32 11.94
N ILE A 164 6.75 -14.61 11.84
CA ILE A 164 6.89 -15.49 13.01
C ILE A 164 8.03 -15.01 13.91
N GLN A 165 9.18 -14.62 13.35
CA GLN A 165 10.32 -14.09 14.11
C GLN A 165 9.94 -12.79 14.86
N LEU A 166 9.18 -11.89 14.24
CA LEU A 166 8.63 -10.71 14.92
C LEU A 166 7.67 -11.10 16.05
N GLY A 167 6.76 -12.05 15.82
CA GLY A 167 5.85 -12.56 16.85
C GLY A 167 6.58 -13.21 18.03
N MET A 168 7.62 -14.03 17.75
CA MET A 168 8.47 -14.64 18.77
C MET A 168 9.21 -13.58 19.58
N PHE A 169 9.74 -12.54 18.92
CA PHE A 169 10.38 -11.42 19.60
C PHE A 169 9.41 -10.71 20.55
N ILE A 170 8.21 -10.35 20.10
CA ILE A 170 7.20 -9.68 20.93
C ILE A 170 6.85 -10.54 22.15
N LYS A 171 6.59 -11.83 21.93
CA LYS A 171 6.32 -12.79 23.00
C LYS A 171 7.46 -12.89 24.01
N GLN A 172 8.71 -12.93 23.54
CA GLN A 172 9.88 -12.98 24.40
C GLN A 172 10.01 -11.72 25.27
N GLN A 173 9.83 -10.54 24.69
CA GLN A 173 9.88 -9.28 25.45
C GLN A 173 8.74 -9.17 26.46
N LYS A 174 7.56 -9.70 26.13
CA LYS A 174 6.42 -9.81 27.05
C LYS A 174 6.73 -10.72 28.24
N THR A 175 7.29 -11.91 28.00
CA THR A 175 7.68 -12.85 29.08
C THR A 175 8.77 -12.27 29.98
N LYS A 176 9.69 -11.46 29.44
CA LYS A 176 10.71 -10.73 30.21
C LYS A 176 10.14 -9.58 31.05
N GLY A 177 8.87 -9.19 30.85
CA GLY A 177 8.29 -7.99 31.47
C GLY A 177 8.83 -6.67 30.91
N SER A 178 9.51 -6.70 29.76
CA SER A 178 10.10 -5.52 29.12
C SER A 178 9.07 -4.69 28.34
N ILE A 179 7.90 -5.27 28.04
CA ILE A 179 6.76 -4.60 27.41
C ILE A 179 5.46 -4.98 28.12
N ASP A 180 4.53 -4.04 28.24
CA ASP A 180 3.22 -4.30 28.82
C ASP A 180 2.30 -5.08 27.86
N ASN A 181 1.23 -5.67 28.40
CA ASN A 181 0.27 -6.46 27.61
C ASN A 181 -0.42 -5.65 26.50
N GLY A 182 -0.70 -4.36 26.74
CA GLY A 182 -1.36 -3.49 25.77
C GLY A 182 -0.45 -3.19 24.58
N SER A 183 0.78 -2.74 24.86
CA SER A 183 1.77 -2.45 23.82
C SER A 183 2.15 -3.70 23.01
N ALA A 184 2.29 -4.87 23.67
CA ALA A 184 2.54 -6.13 22.97
C ALA A 184 1.38 -6.48 22.00
N GLY A 185 0.13 -6.32 22.43
CA GLY A 185 -1.04 -6.53 21.57
C GLY A 185 -1.08 -5.57 20.37
N VAL A 186 -0.71 -4.31 20.57
CA VAL A 186 -0.61 -3.33 19.46
C VAL A 186 0.47 -3.73 18.46
N LEU A 187 1.64 -4.18 18.92
CA LEU A 187 2.71 -4.64 18.02
C LEU A 187 2.29 -5.86 17.19
N GLU A 188 1.64 -6.85 17.82
CA GLU A 188 1.09 -8.02 17.11
C GLU A 188 0.04 -7.60 16.06
N LEU A 189 -0.84 -6.67 16.42
CA LEU A 189 -1.83 -6.11 15.49
C LEU A 189 -1.15 -5.45 14.27
N MET A 190 -0.11 -4.64 14.47
CA MET A 190 0.58 -3.98 13.36
C MET A 190 1.23 -4.99 12.39
N VAL A 191 1.81 -6.07 12.91
CA VAL A 191 2.39 -7.14 12.09
C VAL A 191 1.29 -7.88 11.30
N SER A 192 0.17 -8.18 11.95
CA SER A 192 -1.00 -8.78 11.30
C SER A 192 -1.55 -7.89 10.17
N GLU A 193 -1.65 -6.59 10.41
CA GLU A 193 -2.15 -5.63 9.43
C GLU A 193 -1.19 -5.44 8.23
N ILE A 194 0.12 -5.54 8.44
CA ILE A 194 1.10 -5.60 7.34
C ILE A 194 0.86 -6.86 6.50
N SER A 195 0.62 -8.00 7.14
CA SER A 195 0.31 -9.27 6.45
C SER A 195 -1.01 -9.18 5.66
N ASN A 196 -2.06 -8.58 6.24
CA ASN A 196 -3.34 -8.38 5.58
C ASN A 196 -3.20 -7.47 4.34
N ALA A 197 -2.46 -6.38 4.47
CA ALA A 197 -2.18 -5.49 3.34
C ALA A 197 -1.34 -6.18 2.26
N HIS A 198 -0.38 -7.03 2.64
CA HIS A 198 0.38 -7.84 1.68
C HIS A 198 -0.52 -8.78 0.88
N LEU A 199 -1.47 -9.47 1.53
CA LEU A 199 -2.46 -10.31 0.84
C LEU A 199 -3.33 -9.49 -0.13
N GLY A 200 -3.69 -8.26 0.26
CA GLY A 200 -4.36 -7.30 -0.62
C GLY A 200 -3.54 -6.96 -1.87
N CYS A 201 -2.24 -6.67 -1.69
CA CYS A 201 -1.32 -6.46 -2.82
C CYS A 201 -1.19 -7.71 -3.70
N GLN A 202 -1.08 -8.91 -3.12
CA GLN A 202 -1.03 -10.16 -3.86
C GLN A 202 -2.29 -10.39 -4.69
N ARG A 203 -3.47 -10.09 -4.15
CA ARG A 203 -4.73 -10.14 -4.90
C ARG A 203 -4.66 -9.25 -6.13
N ILE A 204 -4.18 -8.01 -5.99
CA ILE A 204 -4.03 -7.10 -7.13
C ILE A 204 -2.97 -7.59 -8.12
N ALA A 205 -1.84 -8.11 -7.66
CA ALA A 205 -0.76 -8.57 -8.54
C ALA A 205 -1.12 -9.87 -9.29
N ARG A 206 -1.72 -10.84 -8.59
CA ARG A 206 -1.95 -12.21 -9.08
C ARG A 206 -3.29 -12.42 -9.76
N THR A 207 -4.21 -11.47 -9.64
CA THR A 207 -5.55 -11.58 -10.20
C THR A 207 -5.75 -10.49 -11.25
N PRO A 208 -5.15 -10.63 -12.45
CA PRO A 208 -5.32 -9.66 -13.53
C PRO A 208 -6.77 -9.64 -14.03
N ILE A 209 -7.11 -8.61 -14.79
CA ILE A 209 -8.42 -8.55 -15.45
C ILE A 209 -8.52 -9.75 -16.41
N SER A 210 -9.70 -10.35 -16.52
CA SER A 210 -9.92 -11.55 -17.33
C SER A 210 -9.29 -11.42 -18.73
N PRO A 211 -8.41 -12.34 -19.14
CA PRO A 211 -7.79 -12.31 -20.46
C PRO A 211 -8.80 -12.34 -21.60
N ALA A 212 -9.93 -13.03 -21.41
CA ALA A 212 -11.01 -13.08 -22.41
C ALA A 212 -11.60 -11.69 -22.69
N TYR A 213 -11.77 -10.86 -21.65
CA TYR A 213 -12.22 -9.49 -21.81
C TYR A 213 -11.20 -8.64 -22.55
N MET A 214 -9.90 -8.77 -22.20
CA MET A 214 -8.82 -8.01 -22.86
C MET A 214 -8.68 -8.34 -24.33
N ILE A 215 -8.69 -9.64 -24.67
CA ILE A 215 -8.62 -10.10 -26.06
C ILE A 215 -9.84 -9.58 -26.84
N HIS A 216 -11.04 -9.67 -26.27
CA HIS A 216 -12.24 -9.20 -26.95
C HIS A 216 -12.22 -7.68 -27.18
N LEU A 217 -11.77 -6.91 -26.18
CA LEU A 217 -11.64 -5.47 -26.31
C LEU A 217 -10.63 -5.08 -27.39
N GLU A 218 -9.49 -5.77 -27.46
CA GLU A 218 -8.49 -5.58 -28.52
C GLU A 218 -9.06 -5.91 -29.91
N GLN A 219 -9.82 -6.99 -30.04
CA GLN A 219 -10.48 -7.38 -31.29
C GLN A 219 -11.51 -6.33 -31.74
N VAL A 220 -12.34 -5.82 -30.82
CA VAL A 220 -13.35 -4.80 -31.12
C VAL A 220 -12.70 -3.46 -31.49
N LEU A 221 -11.63 -3.07 -30.80
CA LEU A 221 -10.83 -1.90 -31.14
C LEU A 221 -10.16 -2.05 -32.53
N ALA A 222 -9.60 -3.22 -32.82
CA ALA A 222 -8.99 -3.50 -34.12
C ALA A 222 -10.04 -3.46 -35.25
N LEU A 223 -11.22 -4.03 -35.02
CA LEU A 223 -12.33 -3.99 -35.97
C LEU A 223 -12.78 -2.55 -36.25
N TYR A 224 -12.87 -1.71 -35.23
CA TYR A 224 -13.14 -0.28 -35.40
C TYR A 224 -12.05 0.43 -36.22
N CYS A 225 -10.77 0.20 -35.92
CA CYS A 225 -9.66 0.79 -36.65
C CYS A 225 -9.61 0.37 -38.13
N ILE A 226 -10.06 -0.84 -38.47
CA ILE A 226 -10.16 -1.32 -39.85
C ILE A 226 -11.38 -0.74 -40.57
N THR A 227 -12.52 -0.60 -39.88
CA THR A 227 -13.79 -0.22 -40.50
C THR A 227 -13.98 1.29 -40.62
N PHE A 228 -13.40 2.06 -39.70
CA PHE A 228 -13.51 3.53 -39.66
C PHE A 228 -13.02 4.22 -40.96
N PRO A 229 -11.86 3.88 -41.55
CA PRO A 229 -11.38 4.52 -42.78
C PRO A 229 -12.36 4.41 -43.96
N PHE A 230 -13.06 3.28 -44.11
CA PHE A 230 -14.05 3.07 -45.19
C PHE A 230 -15.25 4.02 -45.11
N SER A 231 -15.56 4.51 -43.91
CA SER A 231 -16.69 5.42 -43.67
C SER A 231 -16.36 6.86 -44.04
N ILE A 232 -15.10 7.28 -43.89
CA ILE A 232 -14.72 8.70 -44.02
C ILE A 232 -13.99 9.01 -45.33
N VAL A 233 -13.39 8.03 -46.01
CA VAL A 233 -12.61 8.26 -47.23
C VAL A 233 -13.44 8.87 -48.35
N GLY A 234 -14.70 8.44 -48.53
CA GLY A 234 -15.56 8.98 -49.59
C GLY A 234 -16.04 10.42 -49.36
N SER A 235 -16.11 10.87 -48.10
CA SER A 235 -16.56 12.23 -47.76
C SER A 235 -15.40 13.23 -47.64
N LEU A 236 -14.25 12.78 -47.13
CA LEU A 236 -13.11 13.64 -46.82
C LEU A 236 -11.92 13.48 -47.77
N GLY A 237 -11.91 12.46 -48.65
CA GLY A 237 -10.78 12.19 -49.53
C GLY A 237 -9.47 12.06 -48.75
N PHE A 238 -8.41 12.77 -49.17
CA PHE A 238 -7.12 12.76 -48.47
C PHE A 238 -7.17 13.34 -47.04
N LEU A 239 -8.16 14.17 -46.70
CA LEU A 239 -8.33 14.68 -45.34
C LEU A 239 -8.78 13.56 -44.36
N ALA A 240 -9.18 12.40 -44.87
CA ALA A 240 -9.40 11.20 -44.09
C ALA A 240 -8.14 10.74 -43.34
N LEU A 241 -6.96 10.95 -43.91
CA LEU A 241 -5.70 10.49 -43.32
C LEU A 241 -5.40 11.18 -41.97
N PRO A 242 -5.34 12.53 -41.88
CA PRO A 242 -5.15 13.20 -40.59
C PRO A 242 -6.33 12.97 -39.64
N SER A 243 -7.56 12.88 -40.14
CA SER A 243 -8.75 12.63 -39.31
C SER A 243 -8.68 11.26 -38.63
N ALA A 244 -8.36 10.20 -39.39
CA ALA A 244 -8.18 8.85 -38.85
C ALA A 244 -6.98 8.76 -37.90
N PHE A 245 -5.90 9.51 -38.18
CA PHE A 245 -4.76 9.58 -37.27
C PHE A 245 -5.17 10.07 -35.89
N VAL A 246 -5.91 11.19 -35.82
CA VAL A 246 -6.37 11.75 -34.54
C VAL A 246 -7.25 10.76 -33.78
N VAL A 247 -8.23 10.16 -34.45
CA VAL A 247 -9.14 9.19 -33.81
C VAL A 247 -8.38 7.97 -33.29
N PHE A 248 -7.49 7.39 -34.10
CA PHE A 248 -6.74 6.19 -33.69
C PHE A 248 -5.75 6.52 -32.58
N TYR A 249 -5.08 7.67 -32.64
CA TYR A 249 -4.19 8.13 -31.59
C TYR A 249 -4.91 8.22 -30.24
N VAL A 250 -6.11 8.83 -30.21
CA VAL A 250 -6.91 8.95 -28.98
C VAL A 250 -7.34 7.58 -28.47
N LEU A 251 -7.93 6.72 -29.31
CA LEU A 251 -8.46 5.43 -28.86
C LEU A 251 -7.37 4.46 -28.43
N ILE A 252 -6.29 4.33 -29.22
CA ILE A 252 -5.16 3.48 -28.88
C ILE A 252 -4.42 4.06 -27.67
N GLY A 253 -4.32 5.39 -27.55
CA GLY A 253 -3.74 6.07 -26.38
C GLY A 253 -4.49 5.71 -25.09
N ILE A 254 -5.82 5.82 -25.08
CA ILE A 254 -6.67 5.45 -23.94
C ILE A 254 -6.50 3.97 -23.60
N PHE A 255 -6.48 3.09 -24.61
CA PHE A 255 -6.23 1.66 -24.42
C PHE A 255 -4.85 1.40 -23.80
N ARG A 256 -3.80 2.08 -24.26
CA ARG A 256 -2.44 1.92 -23.73
C ARG A 256 -2.33 2.44 -22.29
N ILE A 257 -2.92 3.59 -21.96
CA ILE A 257 -2.93 4.14 -20.60
C ILE A 257 -3.49 3.12 -19.61
N GLY A 258 -4.65 2.52 -19.93
CA GLY A 258 -5.23 1.52 -19.04
C GLY A 258 -4.36 0.25 -18.90
N SER A 259 -3.52 -0.09 -19.88
CA SER A 259 -2.60 -1.23 -19.79
C SER A 259 -1.40 -0.93 -18.90
N GLU A 260 -0.94 0.32 -18.92
CA GLU A 260 0.21 0.76 -18.13
C GLU A 260 -0.17 0.83 -16.64
N ILE A 261 -1.35 1.36 -16.31
CA ILE A 261 -1.77 1.52 -14.90
C ILE A 261 -2.35 0.23 -14.29
N GLU A 262 -2.58 -0.81 -15.10
CA GLU A 262 -3.23 -2.05 -14.66
C GLU A 262 -2.41 -2.82 -13.59
N ASN A 263 -1.08 -2.81 -13.72
CA ASN A 263 -0.18 -3.47 -12.81
C ASN A 263 0.69 -2.45 -12.04
N PRO A 264 0.23 -1.94 -10.88
CA PRO A 264 0.91 -0.86 -10.17
C PRO A 264 2.26 -1.26 -9.54
N PHE A 265 2.64 -2.53 -9.53
CA PHE A 265 3.80 -3.03 -8.78
C PHE A 265 5.00 -3.41 -9.66
N GLY A 266 4.95 -3.09 -10.96
CA GLY A 266 6.02 -3.41 -11.89
C GLY A 266 7.26 -2.53 -11.76
N PHE A 267 7.97 -2.41 -12.89
CA PHE A 267 9.20 -1.63 -13.05
C PHE A 267 9.04 -0.44 -14.01
N GLN A 268 7.82 -0.17 -14.48
CA GLN A 268 7.55 0.92 -15.41
C GLN A 268 7.63 2.28 -14.70
N TYR A 269 7.79 3.33 -15.49
CA TYR A 269 7.90 4.70 -14.99
C TYR A 269 6.63 5.15 -14.22
N ASN A 270 5.46 4.66 -14.63
CA ASN A 270 4.17 5.03 -14.03
C ASN A 270 3.75 4.08 -12.89
N ASP A 271 4.55 3.07 -12.57
CA ASP A 271 4.28 2.16 -11.46
C ASP A 271 4.57 2.81 -10.12
N LEU A 272 4.08 2.18 -9.05
CA LEU A 272 4.35 2.65 -7.70
C LEU A 272 5.86 2.56 -7.42
N PRO A 273 6.47 3.64 -6.88
CA PRO A 273 7.90 3.68 -6.60
C PRO A 273 8.22 2.92 -5.30
N LEU A 274 8.06 1.59 -5.31
CA LEU A 274 8.17 0.74 -4.13
C LEU A 274 9.54 0.84 -3.45
N ASP A 275 10.62 1.04 -4.20
CA ASP A 275 11.97 1.27 -3.62
C ASP A 275 12.02 2.54 -2.79
N LYS A 276 11.44 3.64 -3.30
CA LYS A 276 11.34 4.90 -2.57
C LYS A 276 10.50 4.71 -1.32
N TYR A 277 9.41 3.96 -1.40
CA TYR A 277 8.59 3.69 -0.23
C TYR A 277 9.30 2.83 0.82
N CYS A 278 10.03 1.78 0.42
CA CYS A 278 10.87 1.02 1.35
C CYS A 278 11.95 1.90 2.00
N LYS A 279 12.53 2.85 1.25
CA LYS A 279 13.50 3.79 1.79
C LYS A 279 12.86 4.76 2.79
N ASN A 280 11.68 5.29 2.49
CA ASN A 280 10.94 6.12 3.44
C ASN A 280 10.59 5.37 4.72
N ILE A 281 10.22 4.08 4.63
CA ILE A 281 9.99 3.23 5.81
C ILE A 281 11.29 3.09 6.62
N GLU A 282 12.42 2.78 5.96
CA GLU A 282 13.73 2.69 6.62
C GLU A 282 14.09 3.97 7.38
N ASP A 283 13.93 5.12 6.73
CA ASP A 283 14.22 6.42 7.32
C ASP A 283 13.28 6.72 8.50
N ASP A 284 11.97 6.47 8.37
CA ASP A 284 10.99 6.63 9.46
C ASP A 284 11.31 5.73 10.67
N LEU A 285 11.75 4.49 10.45
CA LEU A 285 12.11 3.56 11.54
C LEU A 285 13.39 4.02 12.26
N ASN A 286 14.38 4.51 11.51
CA ASN A 286 15.61 5.07 12.07
C ASN A 286 15.33 6.35 12.87
N ASP A 287 14.42 7.20 12.38
CA ASP A 287 13.95 8.39 13.09
C ASP A 287 13.23 8.03 14.38
N CYS A 288 12.37 7.00 14.37
CA CYS A 288 11.71 6.52 15.60
C CYS A 288 12.74 6.13 16.68
N LEU A 289 13.80 5.41 16.30
CA LEU A 289 14.87 5.03 17.23
C LEU A 289 15.64 6.25 17.73
N SER A 290 16.11 7.11 16.83
CA SER A 290 16.97 8.24 17.19
C SER A 290 16.23 9.26 18.06
N LEU A 291 14.96 9.54 17.75
CA LEU A 291 14.13 10.44 18.54
C LEU A 291 13.78 9.85 19.89
N ALA A 292 13.46 8.55 19.98
CA ALA A 292 13.22 7.90 21.27
C ALA A 292 14.45 8.00 22.18
N LYS A 293 15.66 7.77 21.65
CA LYS A 293 16.92 7.96 22.39
C LYS A 293 17.06 9.42 22.87
N LYS A 294 16.87 10.39 21.98
CA LYS A 294 16.98 11.82 22.27
C LYS A 294 16.01 12.28 23.38
N TYR A 295 14.74 11.87 23.31
CA TYR A 295 13.73 12.28 24.29
C TYR A 295 13.81 11.50 25.60
N LYS A 296 14.37 10.29 25.60
CA LYS A 296 14.67 9.55 26.83
C LYS A 296 15.83 10.16 27.62
N GLN A 297 16.81 10.72 26.93
CA GLN A 297 17.95 11.43 27.52
C GLN A 297 17.57 12.83 28.04
N LYS A 298 16.57 13.49 27.46
CA LYS A 298 16.00 14.73 27.99
C LYS A 298 15.17 14.40 29.23
N PRO A 299 15.65 14.69 30.45
CA PRO A 299 14.93 14.22 31.61
C PRO A 299 13.63 15.02 31.77
N GLN A 300 12.51 14.32 31.93
CA GLN A 300 11.29 14.85 32.56
C GLN A 300 11.58 15.47 33.94
N THR A 301 12.77 15.21 34.47
CA THR A 301 13.37 15.81 35.65
C THR A 301 13.60 17.32 35.54
N ASP A 302 13.70 17.97 34.38
CA ASP A 302 13.86 19.44 34.36
C ASP A 302 12.56 20.17 34.66
N GLN A 303 11.43 19.71 34.08
CA GLN A 303 10.11 20.21 34.42
C GLN A 303 9.66 19.72 35.80
N ALA A 304 9.89 18.45 36.15
CA ALA A 304 9.55 17.94 37.48
C ALA A 304 10.43 18.52 38.59
N LYS A 305 11.73 18.82 38.36
CA LYS A 305 12.57 19.58 39.30
C LYS A 305 12.18 21.05 39.35
N GLN A 306 11.75 21.67 38.25
CA GLN A 306 11.20 23.03 38.30
C GLN A 306 9.92 23.09 39.12
N ILE A 307 8.99 22.14 38.91
CA ILE A 307 7.73 22.04 39.65
C ILE A 307 7.98 21.67 41.12
N LEU A 308 8.92 20.76 41.41
CA LEU A 308 9.32 20.49 42.80
C LEU A 308 10.00 21.71 43.44
N LYS A 309 10.85 22.44 42.71
CA LYS A 309 11.52 23.64 43.23
C LYS A 309 10.53 24.77 43.49
N SER A 310 9.54 25.00 42.62
CA SER A 310 8.48 25.98 42.86
C SER A 310 7.66 25.59 44.09
N ASN A 311 7.19 24.34 44.15
CA ASN A 311 6.35 23.89 45.27
C ASN A 311 7.13 23.83 46.61
N THR A 312 8.44 23.59 46.58
CA THR A 312 9.29 23.61 47.78
C THR A 312 9.60 25.03 48.23
N GLN A 313 9.68 25.99 47.30
CA GLN A 313 9.85 27.41 47.63
C GLN A 313 8.56 27.98 48.23
N ASP A 314 7.41 27.71 47.60
CA ASP A 314 6.09 28.12 48.10
C ASP A 314 5.82 27.56 49.51
N ALA A 315 6.22 26.31 49.79
CA ALA A 315 6.09 25.71 51.12
C ALA A 315 7.04 26.30 52.18
N LYS A 316 8.20 26.83 51.77
CA LYS A 316 9.13 27.55 52.66
C LYS A 316 8.62 28.96 52.96
N ASP A 317 8.09 29.65 51.97
CA ASP A 317 7.55 31.01 52.13
C ASP A 317 6.30 31.00 53.03
N VAL A 318 5.46 29.96 52.95
CA VAL A 318 4.31 29.76 53.87
C VAL A 318 4.76 29.45 55.30
N LYS A 319 5.82 28.66 55.50
CA LYS A 319 6.37 28.40 56.83
C LYS A 319 7.01 29.64 57.45
N GLN A 320 7.75 30.41 56.65
CA GLN A 320 8.41 31.63 57.11
C GLN A 320 7.38 32.68 57.54
N ASN A 321 6.29 32.85 56.78
CA ASN A 321 5.19 33.75 57.12
C ASN A 321 4.39 33.30 58.35
N ASN A 322 4.22 31.99 58.57
CA ASN A 322 3.56 31.46 59.77
C ASN A 322 4.44 31.55 61.02
N GLU A 323 5.76 31.42 60.88
CA GLU A 323 6.70 31.61 61.99
C GLU A 323 6.79 33.10 62.37
N THR A 324 6.91 34.04 61.42
CA THR A 324 6.88 35.48 61.75
C THR A 324 5.52 35.95 62.24
N GLY A 325 4.42 35.42 61.69
CA GLY A 325 3.05 35.76 62.12
C GLY A 325 2.69 35.23 63.51
N THR A 326 3.33 34.16 63.98
CA THR A 326 3.12 33.64 65.33
C THR A 326 3.95 34.37 66.39
N TYR A 327 5.15 34.88 66.07
CA TYR A 327 5.89 35.73 67.01
C TYR A 327 5.28 37.14 67.14
N GLU A 328 4.80 37.76 66.05
CA GLU A 328 4.09 39.05 66.14
C GLU A 328 2.73 38.93 66.84
N ALA A 329 2.03 37.80 66.71
CA ALA A 329 0.77 37.55 67.44
C ALA A 329 0.99 37.18 68.92
N PHE A 330 2.11 36.55 69.28
CA PHE A 330 2.43 36.18 70.66
C PHE A 330 3.01 37.37 71.46
N GLU A 331 3.72 38.28 70.79
CA GLU A 331 4.22 39.52 71.39
C GLU A 331 3.10 40.57 71.57
N ALA A 332 2.10 40.59 70.67
CA ALA A 332 0.90 41.43 70.85
C ALA A 332 -0.09 40.88 71.91
N ALA A 333 -0.12 39.57 72.17
CA ALA A 333 -1.01 38.94 73.14
C ALA A 333 -0.47 38.91 74.58
N THR A 334 0.84 39.13 74.79
CA THR A 334 1.45 39.14 76.13
C THR A 334 1.49 40.53 76.78
N THR A 335 1.16 41.61 76.05
CA THR A 335 0.99 42.96 76.62
C THR A 335 -0.44 43.33 77.01
N ASN A 336 -1.44 42.45 76.83
CA ASN A 336 -2.85 42.83 77.02
C ASN A 336 -3.70 41.82 77.80
N ASN A 337 -3.14 41.18 78.83
CA ASN A 337 -3.95 40.43 79.79
C ASN A 337 -3.54 40.66 81.25
N ALA A 338 -3.70 41.91 81.69
CA ALA A 338 -3.96 42.23 83.09
C ALA A 338 -5.45 42.53 83.25
N GLY A 339 -6.31 41.49 83.19
CA GLY A 339 -7.70 41.66 83.58
C GLY A 339 -8.67 40.59 83.05
N LYS A 340 -9.18 39.81 84.01
CA LYS A 340 -10.46 39.07 84.01
C LYS A 340 -10.44 37.61 83.51
N ASN A 341 -10.15 36.76 84.49
CA ASN A 341 -10.95 35.63 84.94
C ASN A 341 -12.33 35.41 84.27
N ASN A 342 -12.53 34.13 83.88
CA ASN A 342 -13.72 33.27 83.99
C ASN A 342 -14.30 32.78 82.65
N GLY A 343 -14.23 31.46 82.44
CA GLY A 343 -15.06 30.73 81.48
C GLY A 343 -14.32 29.74 80.56
N VAL A 344 -13.53 28.81 81.11
CA VAL A 344 -12.97 27.68 80.32
C VAL A 344 -13.14 26.39 81.11
N LYS A 345 -14.35 25.84 81.08
CA LYS A 345 -14.64 24.40 81.19
C LYS A 345 -15.89 24.19 80.34
N ASP A 346 -15.92 23.09 79.60
CA ASP A 346 -17.04 22.63 78.75
C ASP A 346 -16.99 23.09 77.28
N ALA A 347 -16.08 22.48 76.49
CA ALA A 347 -16.30 22.18 75.06
C ALA A 347 -15.11 21.45 74.41
N PHE A 348 -14.54 20.41 75.03
CA PHE A 348 -13.48 19.62 74.39
C PHE A 348 -13.50 18.13 74.78
N VAL A 349 -14.67 17.50 74.74
CA VAL A 349 -14.81 16.03 74.63
C VAL A 349 -16.10 15.75 73.85
N GLU A 350 -16.00 15.62 72.53
CA GLU A 350 -16.89 14.85 71.63
C GLU A 350 -16.74 15.35 70.20
N MET A 351 -15.70 14.91 69.48
CA MET A 351 -15.73 14.79 68.02
C MET A 351 -14.59 13.88 67.54
N ASN A 352 -14.48 12.70 68.16
CA ASN A 352 -13.75 11.55 67.63
C ASN A 352 -14.63 10.31 67.80
N ALA A 353 -15.72 10.27 67.02
CA ALA A 353 -16.44 9.05 66.65
C ALA A 353 -17.57 9.40 65.66
N THR A 354 -17.24 9.45 64.36
CA THR A 354 -18.03 8.77 63.31
C THR A 354 -17.20 8.53 62.08
#